data_AF-A0A7C8Q1U0-F1
#
_entry.id   AF-A0A7C8Q1U0-F1
#
_cell.length_a   1.000
_cell.length_b   1.000
_cell.length_c   1.000
_cell.angle_alpha   90.00
_cell.angle_beta   90.00
_cell.angle_gamma   90.00
#
_symmetry.space_group_name_H-M   'P 1'
#
loop_
_entity.id
_entity.type
_entity.pdbx_description
1 polymer ?
#
loop_
_entity_poly.entity_id
_entity_poly.type
_entity_poly.pdbx_seq_one_letter_code
_entity_poly.pdbx_strand_id
1 'polypeptide(L)'
;MAGLTKFSVTDPSASSPSPFNNITGIRIEVMADGKFGTPYYLFLKPHDDTPKPTPENPSPTETPSETHLILHRHTIPAYFIQPLNDLAEKYLPPPPRIQNLDRFVRDVRHFLVLHYLRRASLSHIKNEVYQNLPQPDLDDNDNDNDNDNGNNDNIPNIYVSEFIIDPEARLVEIHWLQTHNPSTKRLAYIALTEEGGIEGLVVKEDNQRILHMEMQIKGPNWLRGATDSMDWIPGLFQRLQWSSAPPSSSF
;
A
#
# COMPACT_ATOMS: atom_id res chain seq x y z
N MET A 1 4.72 11.33 -21.01
CA MET A 1 4.51 12.41 -20.01
C MET A 1 5.22 12.03 -18.72
N ALA A 2 5.86 13.00 -18.04
CA ALA A 2 6.77 12.73 -16.91
C ALA A 2 6.07 12.52 -15.54
N GLY A 3 4.76 12.76 -15.43
CA GLY A 3 3.98 12.59 -14.18
C GLY A 3 4.39 13.52 -13.03
N LEU A 4 5.23 14.53 -13.30
CA LEU A 4 5.69 15.55 -12.36
C LEU A 4 5.60 16.91 -13.05
N THR A 5 5.10 17.93 -12.35
CA THR A 5 5.01 19.30 -12.88
C THR A 5 5.24 20.32 -11.78
N LYS A 6 6.13 21.27 -12.01
CA LYS A 6 6.36 22.43 -11.13
C LYS A 6 5.51 23.60 -11.60
N PHE A 7 4.89 24.32 -10.67
CA PHE A 7 4.11 25.53 -10.92
C PHE A 7 4.29 26.54 -9.79
N SER A 8 3.89 27.79 -10.01
CA SER A 8 3.92 28.84 -8.99
C SER A 8 2.49 29.15 -8.52
N VAL A 9 2.33 29.41 -7.23
CA VAL A 9 1.04 29.79 -6.62
C VAL A 9 1.28 31.00 -5.73
N THR A 10 0.42 32.01 -5.84
CA THR A 10 0.44 33.14 -4.92
C THR A 10 -0.38 32.79 -3.67
N ASP A 11 0.23 32.89 -2.49
CA ASP A 11 -0.50 32.73 -1.23
C ASP A 11 -1.45 33.93 -1.00
N PRO A 12 -2.78 33.73 -0.96
CA PRO A 12 -3.72 34.83 -0.73
C PRO A 12 -3.69 35.36 0.71
N SER A 13 -3.09 34.63 1.66
CA SER A 13 -3.05 35.00 3.09
C SER A 13 -1.90 35.93 3.46
N ALA A 14 -0.96 36.16 2.55
CA ALA A 14 0.17 37.04 2.82
C ALA A 14 -0.28 38.51 2.85
N SER A 15 -0.09 39.16 4.00
CA SER A 15 -0.63 40.49 4.34
C SER A 15 0.01 41.66 3.60
N SER A 16 1.02 41.43 2.75
CA SER A 16 1.67 42.45 1.93
C SER A 16 2.15 41.80 0.62
N PRO A 17 2.08 42.45 -0.56
CA PRO A 17 2.61 41.93 -1.82
C PRO A 17 4.15 41.90 -1.77
N SER A 18 4.69 40.94 -1.02
CA SER A 18 6.11 40.63 -1.00
C SER A 18 6.42 39.69 -2.18
N PRO A 19 7.61 39.78 -2.79
CA PRO A 19 8.07 38.80 -3.78
C PRO A 19 8.16 37.37 -3.22
N PHE A 20 8.07 37.22 -1.90
CA PHE A 20 8.20 35.97 -1.14
C PHE A 20 6.87 35.29 -0.84
N ASN A 21 5.76 35.84 -1.33
CA ASN A 21 4.42 35.23 -1.24
C ASN A 21 4.21 34.10 -2.25
N ASN A 22 5.20 33.85 -3.11
CA ASN A 22 5.10 32.82 -4.14
C ASN A 22 5.49 31.46 -3.55
N ILE A 23 4.49 30.60 -3.45
CA ILE A 23 4.62 29.20 -3.09
C ILE A 23 5.00 28.42 -4.35
N THR A 24 6.03 27.57 -4.23
CA THR A 24 6.36 26.59 -5.26
C THR A 24 5.42 25.39 -5.14
N GLY A 25 4.56 25.19 -6.13
CA GLY A 25 3.69 24.03 -6.27
C GLY A 25 4.36 22.91 -7.06
N ILE A 26 4.20 21.68 -6.60
CA ILE A 26 4.58 20.46 -7.32
C ILE A 26 3.34 19.59 -7.46
N ARG A 27 2.97 19.25 -8.70
CA ARG A 27 1.93 18.27 -9.03
C ARG A 27 2.61 16.93 -9.30
N ILE A 28 2.13 15.88 -8.64
CA ILE A 28 2.58 14.51 -8.79
C ILE A 28 1.40 13.68 -9.31
N GLU A 29 1.58 13.07 -10.47
CA GLU A 29 0.62 12.17 -11.08
C GLU A 29 1.18 10.75 -11.10
N VAL A 30 0.41 9.85 -10.50
CA VAL A 30 0.66 8.41 -10.58
C VAL A 30 -0.27 7.84 -11.65
N MET A 31 0.33 7.10 -12.57
CA MET A 31 -0.42 6.31 -13.54
C MET A 31 -0.62 4.91 -12.98
N ALA A 32 -1.87 4.45 -12.95
CA ALA A 32 -2.26 3.10 -12.59
C ALA A 32 -3.31 2.64 -13.61
N ASP A 33 -3.26 1.37 -14.01
CA ASP A 33 -4.22 0.76 -14.95
C ASP A 33 -4.42 1.56 -16.26
N GLY A 34 -3.32 2.11 -16.78
CA GLY A 34 -3.32 2.89 -18.03
C GLY A 34 -3.98 4.26 -17.94
N LYS A 35 -4.34 4.74 -16.75
CA LYS A 35 -4.96 6.06 -16.53
C LYS A 35 -4.18 6.85 -15.47
N PHE A 36 -4.23 8.18 -15.57
CA PHE A 36 -3.74 9.04 -14.50
C PHE A 36 -4.78 9.12 -13.39
N GLY A 37 -4.33 8.87 -12.15
CA GLY A 37 -5.15 9.01 -10.97
C GLY A 37 -5.36 10.47 -10.55
N THR A 38 -5.94 10.67 -9.36
CA THR A 38 -6.04 12.00 -8.76
C THR A 38 -4.62 12.53 -8.47
N PRO A 39 -4.28 13.77 -8.90
CA PRO A 39 -2.98 14.32 -8.65
C PRO A 39 -2.76 14.63 -7.16
N TYR A 40 -1.52 14.42 -6.71
CA TYR A 40 -1.05 14.91 -5.42
C TYR A 40 -0.34 16.24 -5.60
N TYR A 41 -0.47 17.11 -4.61
CA TYR A 41 0.15 18.42 -4.60
C TYR A 41 1.07 18.53 -3.40
N LEU A 42 2.28 19.05 -3.63
CA LEU A 42 3.16 19.56 -2.61
C LEU A 42 3.27 21.07 -2.79
N PHE A 43 3.16 21.81 -1.70
CA PHE A 43 3.32 23.25 -1.65
C PHE A 43 4.52 23.56 -0.79
N LEU A 44 5.50 24.25 -1.37
CA LEU A 44 6.77 24.58 -0.76
C LEU A 44 6.87 26.09 -0.62
N LYS A 45 7.27 26.57 0.56
CA LYS A 45 7.55 28.00 0.77
C LYS A 45 9.05 28.20 1.05
N PRO A 46 9.59 29.40 0.81
CA PRO A 46 10.92 29.77 1.28
C PRO A 46 11.09 29.47 2.78
N HIS A 47 12.27 28.99 3.18
CA HIS A 47 12.67 28.93 4.58
C HIS A 47 12.74 30.35 5.15
N ASP A 48 12.38 30.53 6.42
CA ASP A 48 12.44 31.83 7.08
C ASP A 48 13.80 31.98 7.77
N ASP A 49 14.68 32.79 7.20
CA ASP A 49 15.99 33.13 7.78
C ASP A 49 15.92 34.40 8.63
N THR A 50 14.72 34.88 8.98
CA THR A 50 14.54 36.09 9.80
C THR A 50 15.26 35.95 11.13
N PRO A 51 16.16 36.89 11.49
CA PRO A 51 16.83 36.88 12.78
C PRO A 51 15.81 36.85 13.92
N LYS A 52 16.13 36.17 15.02
CA LYS A 52 15.27 36.23 16.20
C LYS A 52 15.18 37.68 16.71
N PRO A 53 14.01 38.14 17.15
CA PRO A 53 13.88 39.47 17.74
C PRO A 53 14.83 39.63 18.92
N THR A 54 15.59 40.71 18.92
CA THR A 54 16.47 41.09 20.03
C THR A 54 15.97 42.40 20.66
N PRO A 55 16.37 42.74 21.89
CA PRO A 55 15.99 44.03 22.50
C PRO A 55 16.38 45.24 21.66
N GLU A 56 17.47 45.14 20.88
CA GLU A 56 17.91 46.21 19.98
C GLU A 56 17.17 46.23 18.63
N ASN A 57 16.54 45.12 18.25
CA ASN A 57 15.71 45.00 17.07
C ASN A 57 14.48 44.12 17.36
N PRO A 58 13.44 44.70 17.99
CA PRO A 58 12.25 43.95 18.40
C PRO A 58 11.37 43.53 17.23
N SER A 59 11.63 44.04 16.01
CA SER A 59 10.87 43.72 14.80
C SER A 59 11.83 43.60 13.60
N PRO A 60 12.60 42.50 13.53
CA PRO A 60 13.53 42.27 12.44
C PRO A 60 12.79 42.17 11.10
N THR A 61 13.40 42.72 10.05
CA THR A 61 12.89 42.62 8.68
C THR A 61 12.86 41.16 8.25
N GLU A 62 11.75 40.72 7.65
CA GLU A 62 11.63 39.37 7.11
C GLU A 62 12.73 39.10 6.07
N THR A 63 13.51 38.06 6.29
CA THR A 63 14.56 37.60 5.37
C THR A 63 14.32 36.14 4.98
N PRO A 64 13.39 35.86 4.07
CA PRO A 64 13.19 34.52 3.55
C PRO A 64 14.37 34.08 2.69
N SER A 65 14.67 32.78 2.75
CA SER A 65 15.75 32.16 2.01
C SER A 65 15.41 32.09 0.51
N GLU A 66 16.30 32.59 -0.34
CA GLU A 66 16.13 32.44 -1.80
C GLU A 66 16.42 31.02 -2.29
N THR A 67 17.10 30.21 -1.47
CA THR A 67 17.65 28.91 -1.87
C THR A 67 17.07 27.72 -1.12
N HIS A 68 16.59 27.92 0.11
CA HIS A 68 16.05 26.84 0.93
C HIS A 68 14.53 26.89 0.94
N LEU A 69 13.93 25.74 0.69
CA LEU A 69 12.48 25.53 0.70
C LEU A 69 12.10 24.64 1.88
N ILE A 70 10.88 24.83 2.37
CA ILE A 70 10.26 23.96 3.37
C ILE A 70 8.91 23.47 2.86
N LEU A 71 8.57 22.23 3.21
CA LEU A 71 7.24 21.68 2.95
C LEU A 71 6.20 22.45 3.76
N HIS A 72 5.30 23.14 3.07
CA HIS A 72 4.25 23.96 3.69
C HIS A 72 2.94 23.20 3.82
N ARG A 73 2.43 22.66 2.71
CA ARG A 73 1.17 21.90 2.65
C ARG A 73 1.28 20.78 1.63
N HIS A 74 0.44 19.76 1.77
CA HIS A 74 0.35 18.69 0.78
C HIS A 74 -1.06 18.08 0.74
N THR A 75 -1.34 17.33 -0.33
CA THR A 75 -2.54 16.48 -0.44
C THR A 75 -2.22 14.99 -0.32
N ILE A 76 -1.00 14.64 0.09
CA ILE A 76 -0.59 13.25 0.37
C ILE A 76 -1.47 12.65 1.48
N PRO A 77 -1.96 11.40 1.35
CA PRO A 77 -2.80 10.75 2.35
C PRO A 77 -2.15 10.63 3.71
N ALA A 78 -2.97 10.62 4.77
CA ALA A 78 -2.49 10.69 6.15
C ALA A 78 -1.55 9.56 6.56
N TYR A 79 -1.79 8.35 6.05
CA TYR A 79 -0.95 7.18 6.30
C TYR A 79 0.46 7.29 5.69
N PHE A 80 0.72 8.27 4.82
CA PHE A 80 2.05 8.58 4.29
C PHE A 80 2.70 9.84 4.89
N ILE A 81 2.12 10.43 5.94
CA ILE A 81 2.68 11.64 6.56
C ILE A 81 4.09 11.39 7.12
N GLN A 82 4.31 10.28 7.83
CA GLN A 82 5.62 9.99 8.42
C GLN A 82 6.70 9.80 7.33
N PRO A 83 6.52 8.94 6.32
CA PRO A 83 7.47 8.84 5.20
C PRO A 83 7.74 10.17 4.49
N LEU A 84 6.69 10.98 4.28
CA LEU A 84 6.84 12.29 3.65
C LEU A 84 7.72 13.24 4.48
N ASN A 85 7.53 13.27 5.79
CA ASN A 85 8.30 14.10 6.71
C ASN A 85 9.76 13.64 6.77
N ASP A 86 10.01 12.33 6.83
CA ASP A 86 11.37 11.77 6.84
C ASP A 86 12.12 12.15 5.55
N LEU A 87 11.43 12.11 4.39
CA LEU A 87 11.99 12.56 3.12
C LEU A 87 12.24 14.07 3.10
N ALA A 88 11.33 14.88 3.68
CA ALA A 88 11.48 16.32 3.76
C ALA A 88 12.67 16.71 4.67
N GLU A 89 12.82 16.08 5.82
CA GLU A 89 13.97 16.33 6.71
C GLU A 89 15.30 15.94 6.04
N LYS A 90 15.31 14.81 5.32
CA LYS A 90 16.49 14.31 4.61
C LYS A 90 16.91 15.18 3.44
N TYR A 91 15.96 15.68 2.65
CA TYR A 91 16.24 16.33 1.37
C TYR A 91 15.95 17.83 1.33
N LEU A 92 15.17 18.36 2.27
CA LEU A 92 14.92 19.79 2.48
C LEU A 92 15.41 20.24 3.87
N PRO A 93 16.67 19.94 4.26
CA PRO A 93 17.17 20.38 5.55
C PRO A 93 17.24 21.91 5.63
N PRO A 94 17.20 22.50 6.84
CA PRO A 94 17.40 23.93 7.02
C PRO A 94 18.85 24.34 6.69
N PRO A 95 19.10 25.63 6.41
CA PRO A 95 20.44 26.17 6.23
C PRO A 95 21.38 25.80 7.39
N PRO A 96 22.70 25.62 7.13
CA PRO A 96 23.40 25.81 5.86
C PRO A 96 23.46 24.54 4.98
N ARG A 97 22.64 23.52 5.26
CA ARG A 97 22.74 22.23 4.56
C ARG A 97 22.11 22.32 3.16
N ILE A 98 22.81 21.79 2.16
CA ILE A 98 22.35 21.77 0.77
C ILE A 98 21.08 20.92 0.63
N GLN A 99 20.06 21.49 -0.01
CA GLN A 99 18.81 20.79 -0.33
C GLN A 99 18.87 20.07 -1.69
N ASN A 100 18.03 19.06 -1.85
CA ASN A 100 17.84 18.35 -3.11
C ASN A 100 16.35 18.12 -3.39
N LEU A 101 15.71 19.15 -3.97
CA LEU A 101 14.29 19.12 -4.30
C LEU A 101 13.94 18.02 -5.31
N ASP A 102 14.79 17.81 -6.32
CA ASP A 102 14.50 16.80 -7.36
C ASP A 102 14.47 15.40 -6.77
N ARG A 103 15.41 15.08 -5.88
CA ARG A 103 15.44 13.78 -5.19
C ARG A 103 14.29 13.65 -4.19
N PHE A 104 13.95 14.70 -3.47
CA PHE A 104 12.75 14.73 -2.62
C PHE A 104 11.50 14.35 -3.41
N VAL A 105 11.21 15.09 -4.50
CA VAL A 105 10.01 14.87 -5.32
C VAL A 105 10.02 13.49 -5.98
N ARG A 106 11.18 13.04 -6.45
CA ARG A 106 11.33 11.70 -7.06
C ARG A 106 11.02 10.60 -6.06
N ASP A 107 11.59 10.67 -4.87
CA ASP A 107 11.42 9.64 -3.84
C ASP A 107 9.99 9.69 -3.28
N VAL A 108 9.36 10.88 -3.18
CA VAL A 108 7.94 11.01 -2.86
C VAL A 108 7.06 10.32 -3.90
N ARG A 109 7.32 10.58 -5.19
CA ARG A 109 6.60 9.91 -6.27
C ARG A 109 6.84 8.40 -6.25
N HIS A 110 8.04 7.97 -5.91
CA HIS A 110 8.40 6.56 -5.88
C HIS A 110 7.53 5.76 -4.90
N PHE A 111 7.43 6.19 -3.63
CA PHE A 111 6.62 5.46 -2.64
C PHE A 111 5.12 5.48 -3.00
N LEU A 112 4.62 6.59 -3.59
CA LEU A 112 3.25 6.66 -4.09
C LEU A 112 3.02 5.63 -5.20
N VAL A 113 3.92 5.54 -6.18
CA VAL A 113 3.84 4.55 -7.26
C VAL A 113 3.85 3.13 -6.68
N LEU A 114 4.75 2.83 -5.75
CA LEU A 114 4.82 1.51 -5.10
C LEU A 114 3.51 1.16 -4.37
N HIS A 115 2.87 2.14 -3.72
CA HIS A 115 1.53 1.93 -3.14
C HIS A 115 0.48 1.53 -4.18
N TYR A 116 0.39 2.24 -5.30
CA TYR A 116 -0.57 1.92 -6.36
C TYR A 116 -0.31 0.54 -6.97
N LEU A 117 0.96 0.21 -7.23
CA LEU A 117 1.34 -1.10 -7.76
C LEU A 117 0.95 -2.22 -6.81
N ARG A 118 1.27 -2.09 -5.51
CA ARG A 118 0.85 -3.07 -4.49
C ARG A 118 -0.66 -3.22 -4.44
N ARG A 119 -1.39 -2.11 -4.37
CA ARG A 119 -2.85 -2.13 -4.29
C ARG A 119 -3.49 -2.77 -5.52
N ALA A 120 -2.97 -2.50 -6.72
CA ALA A 120 -3.43 -3.11 -7.96
C ALA A 120 -3.21 -4.62 -7.94
N SER A 121 -1.99 -5.07 -7.59
CA SER A 121 -1.69 -6.50 -7.48
C SER A 121 -2.57 -7.19 -6.44
N LEU A 122 -2.74 -6.62 -5.24
CA LEU A 122 -3.61 -7.20 -4.21
C LEU A 122 -5.08 -7.24 -4.64
N SER A 123 -5.54 -6.25 -5.40
CA SER A 123 -6.90 -6.25 -5.96
C SER A 123 -7.08 -7.33 -7.02
N HIS A 124 -6.06 -7.57 -7.84
CA HIS A 124 -6.08 -8.66 -8.82
C HIS A 124 -6.24 -10.01 -8.12
N ILE A 125 -5.47 -10.26 -7.06
CA ILE A 125 -5.55 -11.49 -6.24
C ILE A 125 -6.92 -11.65 -5.64
N LYS A 126 -7.44 -10.59 -5.03
CA LYS A 126 -8.78 -10.60 -4.44
C LYS A 126 -9.81 -11.06 -5.47
N ASN A 127 -9.70 -10.58 -6.71
CA ASN A 127 -10.59 -10.99 -7.79
C ASN A 127 -10.37 -12.45 -8.21
N GLU A 128 -9.13 -12.91 -8.38
CA GLU A 128 -8.81 -14.31 -8.68
C GLU A 128 -9.38 -15.26 -7.62
N VAL A 129 -9.30 -14.86 -6.35
CA VAL A 129 -9.86 -15.64 -5.23
C VAL A 129 -11.36 -15.80 -5.35
N TYR A 130 -12.09 -14.71 -5.61
CA TYR A 130 -13.54 -14.78 -5.72
C TYR A 130 -14.00 -15.55 -6.96
N GLN A 131 -13.25 -15.52 -8.06
CA GLN A 131 -13.59 -16.26 -9.28
C GLN A 131 -13.32 -17.78 -9.17
N ASN A 132 -12.40 -18.20 -8.30
CA ASN A 132 -12.11 -19.62 -8.06
C ASN A 132 -13.05 -20.28 -7.03
N LEU A 133 -14.07 -19.57 -6.53
CA LEU A 133 -15.11 -20.14 -5.68
C LEU A 133 -16.20 -20.78 -6.56
N PRO A 134 -16.80 -21.93 -6.14
CA PRO A 134 -17.95 -22.49 -6.85
C PRO A 134 -19.05 -21.45 -6.91
N GLN A 135 -19.54 -21.21 -8.12
CA GLN A 135 -20.80 -20.50 -8.30
C GLN A 135 -21.88 -21.40 -7.70
N PRO A 136 -22.81 -20.88 -6.87
CA PRO A 136 -24.02 -21.63 -6.57
C PRO A 136 -24.74 -21.86 -7.90
N ASP A 137 -24.98 -23.12 -8.28
CA ASP A 137 -25.76 -23.47 -9.45
C ASP A 137 -27.16 -22.85 -9.29
N LEU A 138 -27.39 -21.73 -9.98
CA LEU A 138 -28.68 -21.03 -10.03
C LEU A 138 -29.43 -21.36 -11.32
N ASP A 139 -29.31 -22.60 -11.80
CA ASP A 139 -30.14 -23.12 -12.88
C ASP A 139 -31.08 -24.20 -12.33
N ASP A 140 -32.01 -23.75 -11.49
CA ASP A 140 -33.28 -24.43 -11.24
C ASP A 140 -34.19 -24.13 -12.46
N ASN A 141 -33.95 -24.83 -13.56
CA ASN A 141 -34.92 -24.97 -14.63
C ASN A 141 -35.10 -26.46 -14.90
N ASP A 142 -36.16 -26.99 -14.29
CA ASP A 142 -36.83 -28.23 -14.63
C ASP A 142 -36.76 -28.52 -16.13
N ASN A 143 -36.03 -29.58 -16.51
CA ASN A 143 -36.54 -30.56 -17.47
C ASN A 143 -35.61 -31.79 -17.55
N ASP A 144 -36.22 -32.90 -17.14
CA ASP A 144 -36.13 -34.24 -17.71
C ASP A 144 -34.74 -34.89 -17.94
N ASN A 145 -34.58 -36.00 -17.21
CA ASN A 145 -33.89 -37.22 -17.62
C ASN A 145 -32.57 -37.00 -18.38
N ASP A 146 -31.47 -36.94 -17.62
CA ASP A 146 -30.34 -37.77 -18.00
C ASP A 146 -29.56 -38.22 -16.77
N ASN A 147 -29.11 -39.45 -16.87
CA ASN A 147 -28.44 -40.25 -15.86
C ASN A 147 -27.00 -39.77 -15.72
N ASP A 148 -26.80 -38.52 -15.31
CA ASP A 148 -25.47 -37.95 -15.17
C ASP A 148 -24.93 -38.27 -13.79
N ASN A 149 -23.82 -38.99 -13.80
CA ASN A 149 -23.03 -39.37 -12.65
C ASN A 149 -22.34 -38.11 -12.13
N GLY A 150 -23.14 -37.23 -11.50
CA GLY A 150 -22.76 -35.89 -11.11
C GLY A 150 -21.48 -35.92 -10.28
N ASN A 151 -20.40 -35.43 -10.90
CA ASN A 151 -19.13 -35.13 -10.25
C ASN A 151 -19.40 -34.13 -9.12
N ASN A 152 -19.71 -34.65 -7.94
CA ASN A 152 -19.82 -33.91 -6.69
C ASN A 152 -18.43 -33.46 -6.16
N ASP A 153 -17.40 -33.55 -7.02
CA ASP A 153 -15.98 -33.45 -6.67
C ASP A 153 -15.41 -32.02 -6.76
N ASN A 154 -16.23 -31.02 -7.09
CA ASN A 154 -15.71 -29.66 -7.36
C ASN A 154 -16.03 -28.62 -6.27
N ILE A 155 -16.33 -29.04 -5.04
CA ILE A 155 -16.38 -28.12 -3.90
C ILE A 155 -14.96 -27.97 -3.35
N PRO A 156 -14.33 -26.78 -3.41
CA PRO A 156 -12.99 -26.59 -2.88
C PRO A 156 -12.99 -26.84 -1.38
N ASN A 157 -11.91 -27.42 -0.85
CA ASN A 157 -11.77 -27.69 0.58
C ASN A 157 -11.78 -26.43 1.47
N ILE A 158 -11.58 -25.24 0.88
CA ILE A 158 -11.55 -23.95 1.56
C ILE A 158 -12.43 -22.93 0.82
N TYR A 159 -13.09 -22.07 1.59
CA TYR A 159 -13.89 -20.94 1.09
C TYR A 159 -13.37 -19.64 1.70
N VAL A 160 -12.87 -18.71 0.88
CA VAL A 160 -12.44 -17.39 1.35
C VAL A 160 -13.66 -16.53 1.57
N SER A 161 -13.97 -16.23 2.82
CA SER A 161 -15.11 -15.38 3.18
C SER A 161 -14.78 -13.91 3.05
N GLU A 162 -13.57 -13.49 3.45
CA GLU A 162 -13.17 -12.08 3.42
C GLU A 162 -11.71 -11.92 3.00
N PHE A 163 -11.45 -10.87 2.20
CA PHE A 163 -10.12 -10.44 1.79
C PHE A 163 -10.03 -8.93 1.97
N ILE A 164 -9.39 -8.51 3.05
CA ILE A 164 -9.30 -7.11 3.49
C ILE A 164 -7.87 -6.62 3.24
N ILE A 165 -7.76 -5.47 2.60
CA ILE A 165 -6.49 -4.79 2.32
C ILE A 165 -6.50 -3.50 3.12
N ASP A 166 -5.45 -3.27 3.90
CA ASP A 166 -5.31 -2.03 4.66
C ASP A 166 -5.11 -0.81 3.74
N PRO A 167 -5.31 0.42 4.24
CA PRO A 167 -5.17 1.63 3.43
C PRO A 167 -3.78 1.83 2.82
N GLU A 168 -2.71 1.32 3.43
CA GLU A 168 -1.34 1.42 2.92
C GLU A 168 -1.00 0.33 1.89
N ALA A 169 -1.85 -0.70 1.74
CA ALA A 169 -1.55 -1.91 0.98
C ALA A 169 -0.27 -2.62 1.47
N ARG A 170 -0.08 -2.64 2.80
CA ARG A 170 1.02 -3.28 3.52
C ARG A 170 0.58 -4.39 4.46
N LEU A 171 -0.71 -4.53 4.71
CA LEU A 171 -1.28 -5.59 5.51
C LEU A 171 -2.51 -6.15 4.80
N VAL A 172 -2.51 -7.45 4.62
CA VAL A 172 -3.65 -8.20 4.08
C VAL A 172 -4.17 -9.13 5.15
N GLU A 173 -5.47 -9.09 5.33
CA GLU A 173 -6.21 -9.97 6.21
C GLU A 173 -7.13 -10.87 5.37
N ILE A 174 -6.99 -12.19 5.55
CA ILE A 174 -7.72 -13.19 4.78
C ILE A 174 -8.46 -14.09 5.76
N HIS A 175 -9.78 -14.18 5.60
CA HIS A 175 -10.63 -15.09 6.36
C HIS A 175 -11.07 -16.23 5.46
N TRP A 176 -10.98 -17.45 5.95
CA TRP A 176 -11.51 -18.60 5.23
C TRP A 176 -12.11 -19.66 6.16
N LEU A 177 -13.02 -20.43 5.59
CA LEU A 177 -13.71 -21.55 6.21
C LEU A 177 -13.26 -22.85 5.56
N GLN A 178 -13.32 -23.94 6.32
CA GLN A 178 -13.17 -25.29 5.77
C GLN A 178 -14.52 -25.85 5.36
N THR A 179 -14.61 -26.41 4.16
CA THR A 179 -15.87 -26.97 3.63
C THR A 179 -16.39 -28.13 4.46
N HIS A 180 -15.50 -29.01 4.90
CA HIS A 180 -15.85 -30.19 5.71
C HIS A 180 -16.07 -29.86 7.20
N ASN A 181 -15.68 -28.65 7.63
CA ASN A 181 -15.92 -28.17 8.98
C ASN A 181 -16.09 -26.63 9.00
N PRO A 182 -17.28 -26.12 8.64
CA PRO A 182 -17.52 -24.69 8.55
C PRO A 182 -17.49 -23.97 9.90
N SER A 183 -17.44 -24.70 11.02
CA SER A 183 -17.25 -24.11 12.35
C SER A 183 -15.82 -23.61 12.56
N THR A 184 -14.84 -24.21 11.88
CA THR A 184 -13.44 -23.82 11.96
C THR A 184 -13.21 -22.53 11.19
N LYS A 185 -12.92 -21.45 11.91
CA LYS A 185 -12.59 -20.15 11.31
C LYS A 185 -11.09 -19.96 11.28
N ARG A 186 -10.55 -19.76 10.09
CA ARG A 186 -9.14 -19.49 9.88
C ARG A 186 -8.92 -18.07 9.39
N LEU A 187 -7.80 -17.51 9.83
CA LEU A 187 -7.42 -16.13 9.61
C LEU A 187 -5.93 -16.05 9.30
N ALA A 188 -5.56 -15.32 8.26
CA ALA A 188 -4.18 -14.99 7.95
C ALA A 188 -3.96 -13.49 7.94
N TYR A 189 -2.84 -13.09 8.51
CA TYR A 189 -2.28 -11.76 8.38
C TYR A 189 -0.99 -11.84 7.57
N ILE A 190 -0.93 -11.08 6.48
CA ILE A 190 0.24 -10.99 5.60
C ILE A 190 0.74 -9.55 5.64
N ALA A 191 1.94 -9.34 6.19
CA ALA A 191 2.61 -8.04 6.22
C ALA A 191 3.57 -7.92 5.02
N LEU A 192 3.53 -6.79 4.34
CA LEU A 192 4.29 -6.52 3.12
C LEU A 192 5.30 -5.37 3.33
N THR A 193 6.44 -5.49 2.65
CA THR A 193 7.44 -4.43 2.55
C THR A 193 6.94 -3.25 1.69
N GLU A 194 7.74 -2.19 1.59
CA GLU A 194 7.42 -1.05 0.72
C GLU A 194 7.27 -1.46 -0.75
N GLU A 195 8.07 -2.43 -1.18
CA GLU A 195 8.14 -2.95 -2.54
C GLU A 195 7.10 -4.04 -2.81
N GLY A 196 6.43 -4.55 -1.77
CA GLY A 196 5.40 -5.58 -1.88
C GLY A 196 5.89 -7.02 -1.65
N GLY A 197 7.14 -7.19 -1.21
CA GLY A 197 7.62 -8.49 -0.72
C GLY A 197 6.98 -8.84 0.62
N ILE A 198 6.88 -10.13 0.98
CA ILE A 198 6.33 -10.49 2.29
C ILE A 198 7.38 -10.32 3.39
N GLU A 199 7.04 -9.50 4.37
CA GLU A 199 7.80 -9.31 5.60
C GLU A 199 7.37 -10.31 6.69
N GLY A 200 6.07 -10.63 6.76
CA GLY A 200 5.53 -11.54 7.77
C GLY A 200 4.25 -12.24 7.33
N LEU A 201 4.04 -13.45 7.84
CA LEU A 201 2.81 -14.21 7.71
C LEU A 201 2.48 -14.83 9.07
N VAL A 202 1.25 -14.61 9.54
CA VAL A 202 0.69 -15.23 10.73
C VAL A 202 -0.62 -15.91 10.36
N VAL A 203 -0.78 -17.17 10.75
CA VAL A 203 -2.04 -17.91 10.58
C VAL A 203 -2.63 -18.23 11.94
N LYS A 204 -3.94 -18.04 12.07
CA LYS A 204 -4.71 -18.40 13.26
C LYS A 204 -5.88 -19.31 12.89
N GLU A 205 -6.18 -20.24 13.78
CA GLU A 205 -7.38 -21.06 13.80
C GLU A 205 -8.02 -20.87 15.18
N ASP A 206 -9.28 -20.45 15.24
CA ASP A 206 -9.99 -20.17 16.50
C ASP A 206 -9.18 -19.28 17.47
N ASN A 207 -8.54 -18.26 16.91
CA ASN A 207 -7.66 -17.28 17.57
C ASN A 207 -6.33 -17.85 18.14
N GLN A 208 -6.02 -19.12 17.90
CA GLN A 208 -4.72 -19.71 18.21
C GLN A 208 -3.80 -19.70 17.00
N ARG A 209 -2.53 -19.32 17.19
CA ARG A 209 -1.55 -19.26 16.10
C ARG A 209 -1.13 -20.67 15.67
N ILE A 210 -1.14 -20.92 14.36
CA ILE A 210 -0.82 -22.22 13.78
C ILE A 210 0.48 -22.15 12.97
N LEU A 211 1.60 -22.43 13.63
CA LEU A 211 2.94 -22.26 13.05
C LEU A 211 3.21 -23.19 11.86
N HIS A 212 2.73 -24.44 11.91
CA HIS A 212 2.98 -25.40 10.83
C HIS A 212 2.35 -24.95 9.50
N MET A 213 1.15 -24.36 9.56
CA MET A 213 0.49 -23.78 8.38
C MET A 213 1.25 -22.58 7.83
N GLU A 214 1.76 -21.71 8.71
CA GLU A 214 2.62 -20.61 8.26
C GLU A 214 3.83 -21.11 7.47
N MET A 215 4.49 -22.17 7.96
CA MET A 215 5.65 -22.76 7.29
C MET A 215 5.27 -23.42 5.96
N GLN A 216 4.10 -24.05 5.87
CA GLN A 216 3.59 -24.64 4.64
C GLN A 216 3.28 -23.57 3.58
N ILE A 217 2.62 -22.47 3.97
CA ILE A 217 2.28 -21.36 3.06
C ILE A 217 3.54 -20.66 2.59
N LYS A 218 4.52 -20.45 3.49
CA LYS A 218 5.83 -19.89 3.15
C LYS A 218 6.56 -20.76 2.13
N GLY A 219 6.48 -22.08 2.29
CA GLY A 219 7.20 -23.04 1.46
C GLY A 219 8.72 -23.03 1.72
N PRO A 220 9.47 -23.92 1.04
CA PRO A 220 10.89 -24.13 1.32
C PRO A 220 11.80 -22.98 0.87
N ASN A 221 11.38 -22.19 -0.12
CA ASN A 221 12.17 -21.11 -0.70
C ASN A 221 11.80 -19.73 -0.15
N TRP A 222 11.15 -19.69 1.02
CA TRP A 222 10.72 -18.43 1.61
C TRP A 222 11.90 -17.57 2.03
N LEU A 223 12.01 -16.39 1.42
CA LEU A 223 12.95 -15.36 1.79
C LEU A 223 12.18 -14.15 2.29
N ARG A 224 12.35 -13.83 3.58
CA ARG A 224 11.74 -12.65 4.19
C ARG A 224 12.20 -11.39 3.43
N GLY A 225 11.23 -10.59 2.97
CA GLY A 225 11.51 -9.34 2.29
C GLY A 225 12.16 -9.52 0.91
N ALA A 226 12.10 -10.70 0.30
CA ALA A 226 12.49 -10.85 -1.10
C ALA A 226 11.60 -9.93 -1.95
N THR A 227 12.25 -8.92 -2.53
CA THR A 227 11.67 -7.85 -3.34
C THR A 227 11.33 -8.29 -4.75
N ASP A 228 11.96 -9.37 -5.22
CA ASP A 228 11.82 -9.82 -6.59
C ASP A 228 10.62 -10.73 -6.70
N SER A 229 9.57 -10.06 -7.14
CA SER A 229 8.29 -10.59 -7.53
C SER A 229 7.43 -11.03 -6.36
N MET A 230 6.21 -10.57 -6.43
CA MET A 230 5.03 -11.19 -5.87
C MET A 230 4.85 -12.68 -6.29
N ASP A 231 5.90 -13.45 -6.61
CA ASP A 231 5.90 -14.85 -7.01
C ASP A 231 5.31 -15.80 -5.96
N TRP A 232 5.16 -15.33 -4.72
CA TRP A 232 4.42 -16.04 -3.68
C TRP A 232 2.89 -16.01 -3.91
N ILE A 233 2.41 -15.09 -4.75
CA ILE A 233 0.99 -14.86 -5.01
C ILE A 233 0.41 -15.97 -5.88
N PRO A 234 1.04 -16.32 -7.03
CA PRO A 234 0.71 -17.56 -7.72
C PRO A 234 0.88 -18.77 -6.79
N GLY A 235 -0.20 -19.53 -6.59
CA GLY A 235 -0.19 -20.74 -5.76
C GLY A 235 -0.30 -20.52 -4.25
N LEU A 236 -0.47 -19.28 -3.75
CA LEU A 236 -0.80 -19.03 -2.34
C LEU A 236 -2.00 -19.90 -1.89
N PHE A 237 -3.05 -19.91 -2.71
CA PHE A 237 -4.27 -20.67 -2.42
C PHE A 237 -4.09 -22.17 -2.60
N GLN A 238 -3.26 -22.62 -3.53
CA GLN A 238 -2.89 -24.03 -3.63
C GLN A 238 -2.17 -24.51 -2.36
N ARG A 239 -1.32 -23.66 -1.78
CA ARG A 239 -0.66 -23.92 -0.49
C ARG A 239 -1.63 -23.85 0.69
N LEU A 240 -2.62 -22.94 0.66
CA LEU A 240 -3.72 -22.92 1.64
C LEU A 240 -4.58 -24.20 1.56
N GLN A 241 -4.87 -24.70 0.35
CA GLN A 241 -5.59 -25.96 0.16
C GLN A 241 -4.83 -27.15 0.77
N TRP A 242 -3.50 -27.22 0.61
CA TRP A 242 -2.69 -28.31 1.17
C TRP A 242 -2.64 -28.32 2.71
N SER A 243 -2.78 -27.16 3.34
CA SER A 243 -2.82 -27.03 4.81
C SER A 243 -4.13 -27.52 5.45
N SER A 244 -5.09 -28.01 4.65
CA SER A 244 -6.31 -28.67 5.12
C SER A 244 -6.18 -30.19 5.18
N ALA A 245 -5.16 -30.78 4.55
CA ALA A 245 -4.89 -32.20 4.68
C ALA A 245 -4.17 -32.47 6.01
N PRO A 246 -4.66 -33.40 6.86
CA PRO A 246 -3.90 -33.81 8.01
C PRO A 246 -2.54 -34.36 7.54
N PRO A 247 -1.45 -34.16 8.31
CA PRO A 247 -0.19 -34.82 7.99
C PRO A 247 -0.49 -36.31 7.92
N SER A 248 -0.24 -36.91 6.75
CA SER A 248 -0.28 -38.36 6.60
C SER A 248 0.65 -38.94 7.65
N SER A 249 0.08 -39.57 8.67
CA SER A 249 0.84 -40.35 9.65
C SER A 249 1.40 -41.57 8.91
N SER A 250 2.56 -41.41 8.30
CA SER A 250 3.37 -42.53 7.84
C SER A 250 3.97 -43.19 9.09
N PHE A 251 3.43 -44.36 9.43
CA PHE A 251 4.06 -45.34 10.31
C PHE A 251 5.26 -46.00 9.61
#